data_AF-A0A952CTL8-F1
#
_entry.id   AF-A0A952CTL8-F1
#
_cell.length_a   1.000
_cell.length_b   1.000
_cell.length_c   1.000
_cell.angle_alpha   90.00
_cell.angle_beta   90.00
_cell.angle_gamma   90.00
#
_symmetry.space_group_name_H-M   'P 1'
#
loop_
_entity.id
_entity.type
_entity.pdbx_description
1 polymer ?
#
loop_
_entity_poly.entity_id
_entity_poly.type
_entity_poly.pdbx_seq_one_letter_code
_entity_poly.pdbx_strand_id
1 'polypeptide(L)' 'MPNPKRRHSQQRSAKRRTHYKATAETWSIDKTTGESHLRHRAHWVEGKLFYKGNVVVDNSPAEPEANQ' A
#
# COMPACT_ATOMS: atom_id res chain seq x y z
N MET A 1 -31.49 -1.96 -26.77
CA MET A 1 -30.24 -2.68 -26.41
C MET A 1 -30.44 -4.17 -26.61
N PRO A 2 -29.40 -4.94 -26.97
CA PRO A 2 -29.52 -6.38 -27.06
C PRO A 2 -29.71 -6.99 -25.67
N ASN A 3 -30.85 -7.64 -25.44
CA ASN A 3 -31.14 -8.33 -24.20
C ASN A 3 -30.64 -9.79 -24.31
N PRO A 4 -30.02 -10.37 -23.26
CA PRO A 4 -29.57 -11.74 -23.31
C PRO A 4 -30.75 -12.69 -23.48
N LYS A 5 -30.74 -13.49 -24.55
CA LYS A 5 -31.80 -14.47 -24.84
C LYS A 5 -31.94 -15.53 -23.75
N ARG A 6 -30.86 -15.85 -23.04
CA ARG A 6 -30.81 -16.86 -21.97
C ARG A 6 -29.85 -16.44 -20.85
N ARG A 7 -30.11 -16.93 -19.64
CA ARG A 7 -29.20 -16.81 -18.50
C ARG A 7 -27.92 -17.60 -18.75
N HIS A 8 -26.76 -17.02 -18.44
CA HIS A 8 -25.49 -17.75 -18.47
C HIS A 8 -25.40 -18.78 -17.33
N SER A 9 -24.80 -19.93 -17.62
CA SER A 9 -24.55 -20.94 -16.59
C SER A 9 -23.60 -20.43 -15.50
N GLN A 10 -23.71 -21.00 -14.31
CA GLN A 10 -22.81 -20.68 -13.20
C GLN A 10 -21.37 -21.06 -13.55
N GLN A 11 -21.16 -22.19 -14.24
CA GLN A 11 -19.85 -22.63 -14.72
C GLN A 11 -19.22 -21.59 -15.67
N ARG A 12 -19.98 -21.03 -16.63
CA ARG A 12 -19.48 -19.99 -17.53
C ARG A 12 -19.12 -18.72 -16.77
N SER A 13 -19.95 -18.33 -15.81
CA SER A 13 -19.74 -17.13 -15.00
C SER A 13 -18.52 -17.28 -14.07
N ALA A 14 -18.30 -18.47 -13.50
CA ALA A 14 -17.13 -18.78 -12.70
C ALA A 14 -15.85 -18.76 -13.55
N LYS A 15 -15.86 -19.42 -14.72
CA LYS A 15 -14.76 -19.39 -15.70
C LYS A 15 -14.42 -17.97 -16.16
N ARG A 16 -15.42 -17.11 -16.38
CA ARG A 16 -15.17 -15.70 -16.75
C ARG A 16 -14.44 -14.93 -15.64
N ARG A 17 -14.72 -15.23 -14.37
CA ARG A 17 -14.14 -14.53 -13.20
C ARG A 17 -12.78 -15.08 -12.76
N THR A 18 -12.21 -16.06 -13.46
CA THR A 18 -10.89 -16.62 -13.11
C THR A 18 -9.76 -15.59 -13.25
N HIS A 19 -9.87 -14.64 -14.18
CA HIS A 19 -8.83 -13.62 -14.42
C HIS A 19 -9.03 -12.35 -13.59
N TYR A 20 -10.18 -12.18 -12.93
CA TYR A 20 -10.44 -11.05 -12.05
C TYR A 20 -9.83 -11.34 -10.67
N LYS A 21 -8.50 -11.14 -10.57
CA LYS A 21 -7.71 -11.42 -9.36
C LYS A 21 -7.10 -10.13 -8.81
N ALA A 22 -7.01 -10.05 -7.48
CA ALA A 22 -6.22 -9.03 -6.83
C ALA A 22 -4.73 -9.29 -7.09
N THR A 23 -3.98 -8.23 -7.38
CA THR A 23 -2.52 -8.28 -7.51
C THR A 23 -1.91 -7.76 -6.21
N ALA A 24 -0.94 -8.49 -5.68
CA ALA A 24 -0.21 -8.03 -4.50
C ALA A 24 0.78 -6.94 -4.90
N GLU A 25 0.81 -5.86 -4.14
CA GLU A 25 1.80 -4.80 -4.32
C GLU A 25 3.18 -5.26 -3.86
N THR A 26 4.24 -4.66 -4.39
CA THR A 26 5.61 -5.01 -4.01
C THR A 26 6.01 -4.25 -2.73
N TRP A 27 6.19 -5.00 -1.64
CA TRP A 27 6.67 -4.49 -0.37
C TRP A 27 8.19 -4.65 -0.25
N SER A 28 8.83 -3.71 0.44
CA SER A 28 10.26 -3.74 0.75
C SER A 28 10.47 -3.32 2.20
N ILE A 29 11.52 -3.83 2.82
CA ILE A 29 11.88 -3.47 4.20
C ILE A 29 12.86 -2.30 4.12
N ASP A 30 12.60 -1.24 4.90
CA ASP A 30 13.57 -0.17 5.04
C ASP A 30 14.74 -0.63 5.92
N LYS A 31 15.96 -0.30 5.50
CA LYS A 31 17.17 -0.72 6.22
C LYS A 31 17.39 0.07 7.51
N THR A 32 16.92 1.31 7.55
CA THR A 32 17.17 2.21 8.68
C THR A 32 16.14 2.01 9.78
N THR A 33 14.85 1.96 9.44
CA THR A 33 13.77 1.82 10.44
C THR A 33 13.32 0.38 10.66
N GLY A 34 13.62 -0.54 9.74
CA GLY A 34 13.14 -1.92 9.80
C GLY A 34 11.66 -2.10 9.40
N GLU A 35 10.95 -1.01 9.07
CA GLU A 35 9.53 -1.08 8.70
C GLU A 35 9.31 -1.46 7.24
N SER A 36 8.18 -2.14 6.97
CA SER A 36 7.76 -2.49 5.61
C SER A 36 7.09 -1.31 4.92
N HIS A 37 7.57 -0.93 3.74
CA HIS A 37 7.02 0.14 2.93
C HIS A 37 6.76 -0.32 1.48
N LEU A 38 5.92 0.42 0.76
CA LEU A 38 5.77 0.18 -0.67
C LEU A 38 7.06 0.51 -1.40
N ARG A 39 7.47 -0.39 -2.31
CA ARG A 39 8.72 -0.21 -3.04
C ARG A 39 8.74 1.14 -3.79
N HIS A 40 9.85 1.87 -3.63
CA HIS A 40 10.09 3.20 -4.20
C HIS A 40 9.16 4.31 -3.68
N ARG A 41 8.50 4.13 -2.54
CA ARG A 41 7.72 5.18 -1.87
C ARG A 41 8.36 5.55 -0.54
N ALA A 42 8.15 6.80 -0.13
CA ALA A 42 8.49 7.26 1.21
C ALA A 42 7.41 6.78 2.20
N HIS A 43 7.79 6.55 3.45
CA HIS A 43 6.90 6.09 4.52
C HIS A 43 7.13 6.89 5.80
N TRP A 44 6.07 7.04 6.59
CA TRP A 44 6.11 7.76 7.86
C TRP A 44 6.43 6.80 8.99
N VAL A 45 7.45 7.13 9.77
CA VAL A 45 7.85 6.43 10.99
C VAL A 45 8.02 7.46 12.08
N GLU A 46 7.32 7.31 13.20
CA GLU A 46 7.44 8.18 14.39
C GLU A 46 7.41 9.70 14.08
N GLY A 47 6.53 10.11 13.16
CA GLY A 47 6.38 11.53 12.77
C GLY A 47 7.44 12.07 11.80
N LYS A 48 8.33 11.20 11.30
CA LYS A 48 9.34 11.52 10.30
C LYS A 48 9.09 10.74 9.01
N LEU A 49 9.23 11.41 7.87
CA LEU A 49 9.07 10.80 6.56
C LEU A 49 10.41 10.26 6.08
N PHE A 50 10.55 8.94 5.94
CA PHE A 50 11.77 8.28 5.49
C PHE A 50 11.71 7.90 4.01
N TYR A 51 12.83 8.08 3.30
CA TYR A 51 13.03 7.57 1.95
C TYR A 51 14.49 7.21 1.73
N LYS A 52 14.75 5.98 1.27
CA LYS A 52 16.12 5.46 1.03
C LYS A 52 17.03 5.64 2.26
N GLY A 53 16.48 5.46 3.45
CA GLY A 53 17.20 5.57 4.73
C GLY A 53 17.48 7.00 5.22
N ASN A 54 17.05 8.03 4.48
CA ASN A 54 17.17 9.42 4.89
C ASN A 54 15.83 9.98 5.34
N VAL A 55 15.88 10.93 6.28
CA VAL A 55 14.71 11.75 6.65
C VAL A 55 14.49 12.80 5.56
N VAL A 56 13.29 12.83 5.01
CA VAL A 56 12.85 13.80 4.00
C VAL A 56 12.07 14.94 4.65
N VAL A 57 11.23 14.61 5.64
CA VAL A 57 10.42 15.59 6.38
C VAL A 57 10.41 15.19 7.85
N ASP A 58 10.71 16.15 8.71
CA ASP A 58 10.46 16.06 10.15
C ASP A 58 9.18 16.83 10.47
N ASN A 59 8.11 16.10 10.79
CA ASN A 59 6.85 16.68 11.25
C ASN A 59 6.54 16.26 12.69
N SER A 60 7.57 15.85 13.44
CA SER A 60 7.44 15.63 14.87
C SER A 60 6.97 16.93 15.52
N PRO A 61 5.89 16.92 16.32
CA PRO A 61 5.55 18.09 17.11
C PRO A 61 6.76 18.43 17.96
N ALA A 62 7.18 19.70 17.97
CA ALA A 62 8.25 20.16 18.84
C ALA A 62 7.89 19.76 20.28
N GLU A 63 8.56 18.75 20.84
CA GLU A 63 8.42 18.47 22.25
C GLU A 63 8.91 19.71 23.01
N PRO A 64 8.11 20.25 23.94
CA PRO A 64 8.54 21.39 24.74
C PRO A 64 9.73 20.95 25.58
N GLU A 65 10.84 21.67 25.44
CA GLU A 65 12.05 21.61 26.27
C GLU A 65 11.70 21.20 27.72
N ALA A 66 11.88 19.92 28.07
CA ALA A 66 11.73 19.45 29.44
C ALA A 66 12.94 19.98 30.22
N ASN A 67 12.61 20.93 31.11
CA ASN A 67 13.46 21.83 31.88
C ASN A 67 14.68 21.18 32.56
N GLN A 68 15.70 22.03 32.75
CA GLN A 68 16.94 21.85 33.50
C GLN A 68 16.75 21.32 34.93
#